data_AF-A0A1I7UIL4-F1
#
_entry.id   AF-A0A1I7UIL4-F1
#
_cell.length_a   1.000
_cell.length_b   1.000
_cell.length_c   1.000
_cell.angle_alpha   90.00
_cell.angle_beta   90.00
_cell.angle_gamma   90.00
#
_symmetry.space_group_name_H-M   'P 1'
#
loop_
_entity.id
_entity.type
_entity.pdbx_description
1 polymer ?
#
loop_
_entity_poly.entity_id
_entity_poly.type
_entity_poly.pdbx_seq_one_letter_code
_entity_poly.pdbx_strand_id
1 'polypeptide(L)'
;MFKRSEDLTVCMQTFNVTSPSMKTVEDTRKSCNDLGGYKLIGVASYEELLWIKQKHDAAKYVGYAGYWVDGKREEVSSGMINTNFEFSDGLTVLNKTLYDEYAVISGLGQNRRTPEDCLTVCQPGGDRLMNDVMCDTSGSGYGFVCGYQLV
;
A
#
# COMPACT_ATOMS: atom_id res chain seq x y z
N MET A 1 13.94 9.39 -1.21
CA MET A 1 13.17 10.63 -1.38
C MET A 1 12.66 10.66 -2.80
N PHE A 2 11.47 11.22 -3.01
CA PHE A 2 10.80 11.24 -4.31
C PHE A 2 10.16 12.60 -4.52
N LYS A 3 10.46 13.23 -5.65
CA LYS A 3 9.80 14.47 -6.08
C LYS A 3 8.50 14.07 -6.79
N ARG A 4 7.36 14.37 -6.19
CA ARG A 4 6.01 14.07 -6.72
C ARG A 4 5.45 15.21 -7.56
N SER A 5 5.82 16.44 -7.25
CA SER A 5 5.52 17.65 -8.03
C SER A 5 6.59 18.71 -7.78
N GLU A 6 6.46 19.90 -8.38
CA GLU A 6 7.40 21.00 -8.13
C GLU A 6 7.53 21.36 -6.64
N ASP A 7 6.42 21.36 -5.92
CA ASP A 7 6.34 21.79 -4.51
C ASP A 7 6.24 20.63 -3.51
N LEU A 8 6.25 19.37 -3.99
CA LEU A 8 6.09 18.19 -3.15
C LEU A 8 7.24 17.21 -3.33
N THR A 9 8.08 17.13 -2.31
CA THR A 9 9.05 16.05 -2.14
C THR A 9 8.69 15.23 -0.92
N VAL A 10 8.66 13.91 -1.04
CA VAL A 10 8.38 12.99 0.06
C VAL A 10 9.60 12.16 0.42
N CYS A 11 9.78 11.94 1.72
CA CYS A 11 10.69 10.94 2.25
C CYS A 11 9.88 9.70 2.63
N MET A 12 10.35 8.53 2.25
CA MET A 12 9.67 7.25 2.47
C MET A 12 10.61 6.27 3.18
N GLN A 13 10.08 5.47 4.09
CA GLN A 13 10.79 4.45 4.83
C GLN A 13 9.92 3.20 5.00
N THR A 14 10.53 2.03 4.79
CA THR A 14 9.90 0.73 5.00
C THR A 14 10.21 0.19 6.40
N PHE A 15 9.22 -0.43 7.03
CA PHE A 15 9.36 -1.09 8.32
C PHE A 15 8.94 -2.55 8.19
N ASN A 16 9.77 -3.45 8.70
CA ASN A 16 9.53 -4.90 8.64
C ASN A 16 8.86 -5.37 9.93
N VAL A 17 7.93 -6.30 9.82
CA VAL A 17 7.21 -6.91 10.94
C VAL A 17 7.57 -8.39 10.99
N THR A 18 8.18 -8.83 12.10
CA THR A 18 8.78 -10.17 12.19
C THR A 18 7.86 -11.24 12.78
N SER A 19 6.86 -10.89 13.62
CA SER A 19 5.70 -11.72 14.01
C SER A 19 4.97 -11.11 15.23
N PRO A 20 3.63 -11.11 15.29
CA PRO A 20 2.70 -11.48 14.22
C PRO A 20 2.69 -10.43 13.10
N SER A 21 2.25 -10.81 11.90
CA SER A 21 2.02 -9.85 10.81
C SER A 21 1.03 -8.76 11.23
N MET A 22 1.16 -7.58 10.67
CA MET A 22 0.21 -6.49 10.87
C MET A 22 -1.10 -6.83 10.18
N LYS A 23 -2.19 -6.91 10.96
CA LYS A 23 -3.48 -7.42 10.47
C LYS A 23 -4.37 -6.37 9.83
N THR A 24 -4.24 -5.12 10.28
CA THR A 24 -5.14 -4.04 9.86
C THR A 24 -4.39 -2.87 9.24
N VAL A 25 -5.02 -2.19 8.29
CA VAL A 25 -4.50 -0.92 7.75
C VAL A 25 -4.47 0.16 8.83
N GLU A 26 -5.41 0.16 9.78
CA GLU A 26 -5.48 1.18 10.84
C GLU A 26 -4.34 1.05 11.86
N ASP A 27 -3.99 -0.16 12.28
CA ASP A 27 -2.82 -0.39 13.14
C ASP A 27 -1.53 0.05 12.43
N THR A 28 -1.49 -0.13 11.12
CA THR A 28 -0.39 0.32 10.28
C THR A 28 -0.31 1.85 10.20
N ARG A 29 -1.44 2.52 9.94
CA ARG A 29 -1.55 3.98 9.96
C ARG A 29 -1.11 4.54 11.30
N LYS A 30 -1.58 3.94 12.40
CA LYS A 30 -1.17 4.31 13.75
C LYS A 30 0.34 4.17 13.93
N SER A 31 0.93 3.06 13.49
CA SER A 31 2.38 2.82 13.61
C SER A 31 3.20 3.88 12.89
N CYS A 32 2.75 4.35 11.72
CA CYS A 32 3.40 5.49 11.06
C CYS A 32 3.17 6.81 11.81
N ASN A 33 1.94 7.09 12.25
CA ASN A 33 1.63 8.33 12.98
C ASN A 33 2.47 8.45 14.27
N ASP A 34 2.71 7.35 14.97
CA ASP A 34 3.48 7.31 16.22
C ASP A 34 4.97 7.71 16.02
N LEU A 35 5.49 7.68 14.79
CA LEU A 35 6.86 8.15 14.47
C LEU A 35 7.00 9.68 14.47
N GLY A 36 5.87 10.41 14.50
CA GLY A 36 5.85 11.88 14.50
C GLY A 36 6.04 12.48 13.10
N GLY A 37 4.97 13.01 12.52
CA GLY A 37 4.99 13.66 11.19
C GLY A 37 4.92 12.69 10.00
N TYR A 38 5.04 11.39 10.24
CA TYR A 38 4.87 10.35 9.22
C TYR A 38 3.41 9.93 9.08
N LYS A 39 3.07 9.48 7.88
CA LYS A 39 1.81 8.81 7.52
C LYS A 39 2.13 7.48 6.85
N LEU A 40 1.21 6.52 6.95
CA LEU A 40 1.21 5.41 5.99
C LEU A 40 1.06 6.07 4.61
N ILE A 41 1.97 5.82 3.69
CA ILE A 41 2.05 6.58 2.43
C ILE A 41 1.50 5.75 1.27
N GLY A 42 0.76 6.40 0.37
CA GLY A 42 0.37 5.84 -0.92
C GLY A 42 1.53 5.87 -1.93
N VAL A 43 1.29 5.31 -3.11
CA VAL A 43 2.30 5.17 -4.18
C VAL A 43 1.92 6.07 -5.35
N ALA A 44 2.72 7.10 -5.61
CA ALA A 44 2.41 8.12 -6.61
C ALA A 44 3.05 7.85 -7.98
N SER A 45 4.12 7.07 -8.04
CA SER A 45 4.85 6.80 -9.29
C SER A 45 5.36 5.36 -9.38
N TYR A 46 5.76 4.97 -10.60
CA TYR A 46 6.34 3.66 -10.85
C TYR A 46 7.70 3.50 -10.16
N GLU A 47 8.49 4.57 -10.06
CA GLU A 47 9.78 4.58 -9.35
C GLU A 47 9.60 4.32 -7.85
N GLU A 48 8.58 4.93 -7.23
CA GLU A 48 8.23 4.66 -5.83
C GLU A 48 7.84 3.19 -5.65
N LEU A 49 7.00 2.66 -6.54
CA LEU A 49 6.56 1.26 -6.52
C LEU A 49 7.74 0.30 -6.62
N LEU A 50 8.64 0.51 -7.59
CA LEU A 50 9.84 -0.30 -7.77
C LEU A 50 10.76 -0.23 -6.55
N TRP A 51 10.92 0.95 -5.95
CA TRP A 51 11.73 1.09 -4.74
C TRP A 51 11.14 0.30 -3.56
N ILE A 52 9.82 0.37 -3.34
CA ILE A 52 9.16 -0.44 -2.29
C ILE A 52 9.34 -1.92 -2.60
N LYS A 53 9.18 -2.32 -3.87
CA LYS A 53 9.37 -3.71 -4.29
C LYS A 53 10.79 -4.22 -4.05
N GLN A 54 11.82 -3.40 -4.28
CA GLN A 54 13.20 -3.75 -3.96
C GLN A 54 13.40 -3.97 -2.45
N LYS A 55 12.74 -3.19 -1.59
CA LYS A 55 12.76 -3.41 -0.14
C LYS A 55 12.06 -4.70 0.24
N HIS A 56 10.92 -4.99 -0.39
CA HIS A 56 10.22 -6.27 -0.25
C HIS A 56 11.11 -7.46 -0.62
N ASP A 57 11.79 -7.40 -1.75
CA ASP A 57 12.63 -8.51 -2.23
C ASP A 57 13.86 -8.69 -1.35
N ALA A 58 14.45 -7.60 -0.86
CA ALA A 58 15.54 -7.64 0.12
C ALA A 58 15.11 -8.25 1.46
N ALA A 59 13.85 -8.07 1.87
CA ALA A 59 13.26 -8.71 3.04
C ALA A 59 12.93 -10.20 2.83
N LYS A 60 13.11 -10.71 1.60
CA LYS A 60 12.84 -12.11 1.20
C LYS A 60 11.39 -12.54 1.44
N TYR A 61 10.46 -11.60 1.35
CA TYR A 61 9.03 -11.91 1.35
C TYR A 61 8.64 -12.61 0.05
N VAL A 62 7.66 -13.51 0.14
CA VAL A 62 7.24 -14.36 -0.99
C VAL A 62 5.74 -14.30 -1.18
N GLY A 63 5.32 -14.38 -2.45
CA GLY A 63 3.91 -14.36 -2.82
C GLY A 63 3.22 -13.07 -2.36
N TYR A 64 2.08 -13.25 -1.68
CA TYR A 64 1.25 -12.14 -1.21
C TYR A 64 1.79 -11.44 0.04
N ALA A 65 2.80 -11.98 0.74
CA ALA A 65 3.43 -11.30 1.88
C ALA A 65 3.99 -9.96 1.41
N GLY A 66 3.49 -8.86 1.96
CA GLY A 66 3.67 -7.54 1.39
C GLY A 66 3.86 -6.42 2.40
N TYR A 67 4.17 -5.24 1.85
CA TYR A 67 4.17 -3.99 2.58
C TYR A 67 2.83 -3.31 2.43
N TRP A 68 2.16 -3.01 3.53
CA TRP A 68 1.06 -2.08 3.55
C TRP A 68 1.51 -0.73 3.00
N VAL A 69 0.71 -0.21 2.07
CA VAL A 69 0.76 1.16 1.59
C VAL A 69 -0.60 1.78 1.82
N ASP A 70 -0.67 3.11 1.87
CA ASP A 70 -1.96 3.76 2.01
C ASP A 70 -2.79 3.60 0.74
N GLY A 71 -4.08 3.84 0.89
CA GLY A 71 -5.07 3.63 -0.14
C GLY A 71 -6.19 2.74 0.38
N LYS A 72 -7.38 3.30 0.45
CA LYS A 72 -8.62 2.55 0.67
C LYS A 72 -9.56 2.85 -0.49
N ARG A 73 -10.20 1.81 -1.02
CA ARG A 73 -11.17 1.97 -2.09
C ARG A 73 -12.30 2.89 -1.62
N GLU A 74 -12.74 3.78 -2.49
CA GLU A 74 -13.88 4.64 -2.23
C GLU A 74 -15.09 3.83 -1.73
N GLU A 75 -15.85 4.38 -0.80
CA GLU A 75 -17.00 3.68 -0.19
C GLU A 75 -18.01 3.20 -1.25
N VAL A 76 -18.31 4.05 -2.24
CA VAL A 76 -19.21 3.73 -3.36
C VAL A 76 -18.66 2.64 -4.29
N SER A 77 -17.35 2.42 -4.24
CA SER A 77 -16.65 1.42 -5.04
C SER A 77 -16.32 0.15 -4.23
N SER A 78 -16.61 0.10 -2.92
CA SER A 78 -16.23 -1.02 -2.04
C SER A 78 -16.64 -2.38 -2.62
N GLY A 79 -15.69 -3.32 -2.66
CA GLY A 79 -15.93 -4.65 -3.21
C GLY A 79 -15.93 -4.75 -4.74
N MET A 80 -15.75 -3.66 -5.47
CA MET A 80 -15.76 -3.65 -6.94
C MET A 80 -14.38 -3.89 -7.54
N ILE A 81 -14.35 -4.48 -8.74
CA ILE A 81 -13.12 -4.70 -9.53
C ILE A 81 -12.73 -3.38 -10.24
N ASN A 82 -12.20 -2.42 -9.49
CA ASN A 82 -11.69 -1.14 -10.02
C ASN A 82 -10.46 -0.64 -9.24
N THR A 83 -9.95 0.55 -9.50
CA THR A 83 -8.79 1.11 -8.78
C THR A 83 -9.09 2.49 -8.21
N ASN A 84 -10.34 2.71 -7.82
CA ASN A 84 -10.79 3.99 -7.26
C ASN A 84 -10.40 4.04 -5.78
N PHE A 85 -9.15 4.40 -5.52
CA PHE A 85 -8.57 4.47 -4.18
C PHE A 85 -8.41 5.92 -3.71
N GLU A 86 -8.71 6.14 -2.44
CA GLU A 86 -8.46 7.39 -1.72
C GLU A 86 -7.33 7.19 -0.71
N PHE A 87 -6.49 8.22 -0.56
CA PHE A 87 -5.33 8.21 0.32
C PHE A 87 -5.57 9.16 1.49
N SER A 88 -5.36 8.65 2.70
CA SER A 88 -5.51 9.38 3.96
C SER A 88 -4.27 10.20 4.33
N ASP A 89 -3.15 9.98 3.63
CA ASP A 89 -1.88 10.65 3.90
C ASP A 89 -1.87 12.15 3.54
N GLY A 90 -2.78 12.61 2.68
CA GLY A 90 -2.82 13.98 2.16
C GLY A 90 -1.64 14.34 1.23
N LEU A 91 -0.81 13.36 0.86
CA LEU A 91 0.41 13.51 0.07
C LEU A 91 0.39 12.71 -1.23
N THR A 92 -0.54 11.76 -1.38
CA THR A 92 -0.69 10.92 -2.56
C THR A 92 -1.94 11.29 -3.34
N VAL A 93 -1.76 11.54 -4.63
CA VAL A 93 -2.85 11.68 -5.60
C VAL A 93 -2.88 10.40 -6.44
N LEU A 94 -4.08 9.86 -6.67
CA LEU A 94 -4.27 8.62 -7.43
C LEU A 94 -3.74 8.76 -8.87
N ASN A 95 -2.71 7.98 -9.20
CA ASN A 95 -2.34 7.70 -10.58
C ASN A 95 -3.06 6.43 -11.04
N LYS A 96 -4.29 6.56 -11.55
CA LYS A 96 -5.14 5.40 -11.84
C LYS A 96 -4.48 4.38 -12.77
N THR A 97 -3.77 4.83 -13.79
CA THR A 97 -3.04 3.97 -14.75
C THR A 97 -2.00 3.10 -14.06
N LEU A 98 -1.24 3.64 -13.10
CA LEU A 98 -0.27 2.87 -12.32
C LEU A 98 -0.94 1.70 -11.58
N TYR A 99 -2.08 1.95 -10.94
CA TYR A 99 -2.79 0.91 -10.20
C TYR A 99 -3.45 -0.10 -11.15
N ASP A 100 -4.04 0.33 -12.26
CA ASP A 100 -4.62 -0.56 -13.27
C ASP A 100 -3.57 -1.51 -13.89
N GLU A 101 -2.34 -1.02 -14.07
CA GLU A 101 -1.24 -1.75 -14.71
C GLU A 101 -0.46 -2.66 -13.76
N TYR A 102 -0.33 -2.29 -12.48
CA TYR A 102 0.56 -3.02 -11.56
C TYR A 102 -0.14 -3.65 -10.36
N ALA A 103 -1.43 -3.38 -10.11
CA ALA A 103 -2.18 -4.07 -9.07
C ALA A 103 -2.96 -5.27 -9.62
N VAL A 104 -3.02 -6.34 -8.84
CA VAL A 104 -4.08 -7.34 -8.93
C VAL A 104 -5.26 -6.81 -8.11
N ILE A 105 -6.39 -6.65 -8.78
CA ILE A 105 -7.63 -6.17 -8.17
C ILE A 105 -8.68 -7.28 -8.24
N SER A 106 -9.06 -7.80 -7.09
CA SER A 106 -10.13 -8.78 -6.94
C SER A 106 -11.46 -8.11 -6.58
N GLY A 107 -11.43 -6.97 -5.89
CA GLY A 107 -12.56 -6.35 -5.21
C GLY A 107 -13.01 -7.12 -3.97
N LEU A 108 -13.11 -8.45 -4.04
CA LEU A 108 -13.57 -9.32 -2.96
C LEU A 108 -12.56 -10.44 -2.67
N GLY A 109 -12.40 -10.75 -1.39
CA GLY A 109 -11.59 -11.87 -0.94
C GLY A 109 -12.16 -13.22 -1.37
N GLN A 110 -11.42 -14.30 -1.12
CA GLN A 110 -11.76 -15.65 -1.59
C GLN A 110 -13.16 -16.14 -1.18
N ASN A 111 -13.66 -15.68 -0.03
CA ASN A 111 -15.01 -15.99 0.46
C ASN A 111 -16.14 -15.28 -0.33
N ARG A 112 -15.79 -14.37 -1.24
CA ARG A 112 -16.67 -13.50 -2.03
C ARG A 112 -17.66 -12.67 -1.20
N ARG A 113 -17.28 -12.36 0.04
CA ARG A 113 -18.12 -11.62 1.00
C ARG A 113 -17.39 -10.44 1.61
N THR A 114 -16.09 -10.54 1.79
CA THR A 114 -15.29 -9.49 2.43
C THR A 114 -14.62 -8.64 1.36
N PRO A 115 -14.86 -7.32 1.33
CA PRO A 115 -14.15 -6.42 0.44
C PRO A 115 -12.63 -6.44 0.66
N GLU A 116 -11.90 -6.49 -0.45
CA GLU A 116 -10.47 -6.24 -0.54
C GLU A 116 -10.28 -4.80 -1.04
N ASP A 117 -10.36 -3.86 -0.11
CA ASP A 117 -10.38 -2.43 -0.41
C ASP A 117 -9.07 -1.72 -0.06
N CYS A 118 -8.12 -2.38 0.60
CA CYS A 118 -6.84 -1.80 0.99
C CYS A 118 -5.69 -2.40 0.18
N LEU A 119 -4.49 -1.85 0.26
CA LEU A 119 -3.41 -2.19 -0.67
C LEU A 119 -2.14 -2.69 0.01
N THR A 120 -1.48 -3.63 -0.67
CA THR A 120 -0.11 -4.05 -0.34
C THR A 120 0.76 -4.08 -1.59
N VAL A 121 2.03 -3.73 -1.43
CA VAL A 121 3.09 -4.01 -2.42
C VAL A 121 3.68 -5.38 -2.12
N CYS A 122 3.57 -6.30 -3.07
CA CYS A 122 3.93 -7.72 -2.92
C CYS A 122 4.30 -8.35 -4.28
N GLN A 123 4.41 -9.68 -4.34
CA GLN A 123 4.63 -10.44 -5.58
C GLN A 123 3.46 -11.42 -5.81
N PRO A 124 2.28 -10.94 -6.26
CA PRO A 124 1.12 -11.80 -6.48
C PRO A 124 1.29 -12.74 -7.70
N GLY A 125 2.22 -12.43 -8.61
CA GLY A 125 2.54 -13.22 -9.80
C GLY A 125 2.64 -12.36 -11.07
N GLY A 126 3.36 -12.84 -12.08
CA GLY A 126 3.62 -12.09 -13.31
C GLY A 126 4.34 -10.76 -13.05
N ASP A 127 4.02 -9.74 -13.85
CA ASP A 127 4.59 -8.38 -13.76
C ASP A 127 3.84 -7.48 -12.76
N ARG A 128 2.89 -8.03 -11.99
CA ARG A 128 2.11 -7.29 -11.00
C ARG A 128 2.89 -7.14 -9.70
N LEU A 129 2.80 -5.97 -9.09
CA LEU A 129 3.61 -5.56 -7.94
C LEU A 129 2.75 -5.12 -6.74
N MET A 130 1.43 -5.06 -6.91
CA MET A 130 0.47 -4.71 -5.86
C MET A 130 -0.69 -5.69 -5.84
N ASN A 131 -1.38 -5.76 -4.70
CA ASN A 131 -2.58 -6.54 -4.51
C ASN A 131 -3.55 -5.80 -3.59
N ASP A 132 -4.83 -5.83 -3.93
CA ASP A 132 -5.88 -5.42 -3.01
C ASP A 132 -6.11 -6.49 -1.94
N VAL A 133 -6.31 -6.07 -0.70
CA VAL A 133 -6.42 -6.95 0.48
C VAL A 133 -7.52 -6.44 1.40
N MET A 134 -8.01 -7.33 2.26
CA MET A 134 -8.96 -6.99 3.30
C MET A 134 -8.31 -6.00 4.29
N CYS A 135 -8.97 -4.89 4.55
CA CYS A 135 -8.43 -3.83 5.41
C CYS A 135 -8.24 -4.25 6.88
N ASP A 136 -9.07 -5.17 7.39
CA ASP A 136 -9.16 -5.46 8.84
C ASP A 136 -8.60 -6.83 9.24
N THR A 137 -8.27 -7.70 8.29
CA THR A 137 -7.91 -9.10 8.60
C THR A 137 -6.87 -9.68 7.66
N SER A 138 -5.99 -8.86 7.09
CA SER A 138 -4.97 -9.38 6.18
C SER A 138 -3.90 -10.20 6.90
N GLY A 139 -3.72 -11.44 6.45
CA GLY A 139 -2.61 -12.30 6.88
C GLY A 139 -1.27 -11.95 6.23
N SER A 140 -1.24 -10.97 5.31
CA SER A 140 -0.10 -10.71 4.43
C SER A 140 0.68 -9.44 4.73
N GLY A 141 0.31 -8.66 5.76
CA GLY A 141 1.00 -7.44 6.16
C GLY A 141 2.33 -7.69 6.91
N TYR A 142 3.39 -8.04 6.20
CA TYR A 142 4.72 -8.30 6.79
C TYR A 142 5.61 -7.06 6.85
N GLY A 143 5.17 -5.96 6.24
CA GLY A 143 5.80 -4.66 6.44
C GLY A 143 4.81 -3.53 6.17
N PHE A 144 5.30 -2.31 6.29
CA PHE A 144 4.55 -1.11 5.93
C PHE A 144 5.47 0.03 5.50
N VAL A 145 4.92 0.96 4.72
CA VAL A 145 5.66 2.10 4.18
C VAL A 145 5.15 3.38 4.82
N CYS A 146 5.99 4.04 5.60
CA CYS A 146 5.67 5.37 6.11
C CYS A 146 6.34 6.43 5.25
N GLY A 147 5.75 7.62 5.16
CA GLY A 147 6.36 8.77 4.54
C GLY A 147 5.88 10.10 5.11
N TYR A 148 6.61 11.15 4.78
CA TYR A 148 6.33 12.53 5.19
C TYR A 148 6.80 13.51 4.10
N GLN A 149 6.22 14.70 4.06
CA GLN A 149 6.67 15.78 3.19
C GLN A 149 7.98 16.35 3.72
N LEU A 150 9.00 16.42 2.85
CA LEU A 150 10.24 17.13 3.13
C LEU A 150 9.98 18.63 2.86
N VAL A 151 10.12 19.43 3.92
CA VAL A 151 9.98 20.90 3.89
C VAL A 151 11.34 21.55 3.66
#